data_AF-D3VVF1-F1
#
_entry.id   AF-D3VVF1-F1
#
_cell.length_a   1.000
_cell.length_b   1.000
_cell.length_c   1.000
_cell.angle_alpha   90.00
_cell.angle_beta   90.00
_cell.angle_gamma   90.00
#
_symmetry.space_group_name_H-M   'P 1'
#
loop_
_entity.id
_entity.type
_entity.pdbx_description
1 polymer ?
#
loop_
_entity_poly.entity_id
_entity_poly.type
_entity_poly.pdbx_seq_one_letter_code
_entity_poly.pdbx_strand_id
1 'polypeptide(L)'
;MESIFHEKQEGSLCAQHCLNNLLQGEYFSPVELSSIAHQLDEEERMRMAEGGVTSEDYRTFLQQPSGNMDDSGFFSIQVISNALKVWG
;
A
#
# COMPACT_ATOMS: atom_id res chain seq x y z
N MET A 1 29.13 6.98 -11.68
CA MET A 1 28.01 6.06 -11.45
C MET A 1 28.33 5.29 -10.19
N GLU A 2 27.45 5.35 -9.18
CA GLU A 2 27.50 4.34 -8.12
C GLU A 2 27.15 2.98 -8.74
N SER A 3 27.82 1.92 -8.29
CA SER A 3 27.62 0.57 -8.84
C SER A 3 26.34 -0.09 -8.33
N ILE A 4 25.76 0.45 -7.24
CA ILE A 4 24.55 -0.04 -6.56
C ILE A 4 23.74 1.19 -6.17
N PHE A 5 22.46 1.21 -6.52
CA PHE A 5 21.52 2.20 -6.03
C PHE A 5 21.15 1.87 -4.58
N HIS A 6 21.35 2.83 -3.67
CA HIS A 6 20.95 2.70 -2.26
C HIS A 6 20.24 3.96 -1.77
N GLU A 7 18.91 3.88 -1.66
CA GLU A 7 18.06 4.86 -1.02
C GLU A 7 18.02 4.60 0.50
N LYS A 8 18.53 5.55 1.28
CA LYS A 8 18.49 5.49 2.74
C LYS A 8 17.09 5.81 3.23
N GLN A 9 16.65 5.10 4.26
CA GLN A 9 15.34 5.35 4.83
C GLN A 9 15.28 6.68 5.56
N GLU A 10 14.25 7.46 5.23
CA GLU A 10 13.83 8.65 5.97
C GLU A 10 12.42 8.43 6.55
N GLY A 11 12.24 8.74 7.84
CA GLY A 11 10.98 8.47 8.54
C GLY A 11 10.62 6.97 8.56
N SER A 12 9.31 6.67 8.49
CA SER A 12 8.79 5.29 8.50
C SER A 12 8.50 4.74 7.09
N LEU A 13 9.09 5.31 6.03
CA LEU A 13 8.80 4.97 4.63
C LEU A 13 9.53 3.71 4.13
N CYS A 14 9.64 2.68 4.98
CA CYS A 14 10.43 1.49 4.67
C CYS A 14 9.97 0.74 3.41
N ALA A 15 8.66 0.74 3.10
CA ALA A 15 8.13 0.07 1.92
C ALA A 15 8.64 0.69 0.61
N GLN A 16 8.63 2.02 0.51
CA GLN A 16 9.18 2.75 -0.64
C GLN A 16 10.65 2.38 -0.84
N HIS A 17 11.46 2.60 0.19
CA HIS A 17 12.91 2.42 0.09
C HIS A 17 13.28 0.96 -0.15
N CYS A 18 12.53 0.00 0.41
CA CYS A 18 12.70 -1.42 0.11
C CYS A 18 12.49 -1.70 -1.38
N LEU A 19 11.39 -1.22 -1.97
CA LEU A 19 11.08 -1.43 -3.38
C LEU A 19 12.09 -0.76 -4.31
N ASN A 20 12.45 0.49 -4.03
CA ASN A 20 13.40 1.25 -4.85
C ASN A 20 14.81 0.66 -4.79
N ASN A 21 15.25 0.20 -3.61
CA ASN A 21 16.51 -0.52 -3.46
C ASN A 21 16.48 -1.86 -4.20
N LEU A 22 15.38 -2.61 -4.15
CA LEU A 22 15.24 -3.86 -4.89
C LEU A 22 15.32 -3.64 -6.40
N LEU A 23 14.60 -2.65 -6.92
CA LEU A 23 14.53 -2.33 -8.35
C LEU A 23 15.72 -1.50 -8.85
N GLN A 24 16.63 -1.12 -7.95
CA GLN A 24 17.82 -0.34 -8.24
C GLN A 24 17.51 1.01 -8.92
N GLY A 25 16.51 1.73 -8.41
CA GLY A 25 16.15 3.07 -8.86
C GLY A 25 14.95 3.66 -8.11
N GLU A 26 14.64 4.92 -8.37
CA GLU A 26 13.49 5.64 -7.79
C GLU A 26 12.21 5.31 -8.56
N TYR A 27 11.68 4.10 -8.37
CA TYR A 27 10.48 3.61 -9.07
C TYR A 27 9.18 3.95 -8.35
N PHE A 28 9.23 4.13 -7.03
CA PHE A 28 8.06 4.39 -6.21
C PHE A 28 8.28 5.59 -5.29
N SER A 29 7.20 6.32 -5.07
CA SER A 29 7.04 7.38 -4.08
C SER A 29 5.96 7.01 -3.06
N PRO A 30 5.86 7.72 -1.91
CA PRO A 30 4.80 7.47 -0.92
C PRO A 30 3.42 7.65 -1.51
N VAL A 31 3.26 8.61 -2.43
CA VAL A 31 1.99 8.94 -3.09
C VAL A 31 1.52 7.79 -3.99
N GLU A 32 2.44 7.16 -4.72
CA GLU A 32 2.11 6.01 -5.56
C GLU A 32 1.72 4.79 -4.71
N LEU A 33 2.44 4.52 -3.62
CA LEU A 33 2.06 3.44 -2.69
C LEU A 33 0.72 3.71 -1.99
N SER A 34 0.44 4.97 -1.65
CA SER A 34 -0.85 5.37 -1.08
C SER A 34 -2.00 5.16 -2.08
N SER A 35 -1.75 5.40 -3.36
CA SER A 35 -2.75 5.16 -4.42
C SER A 35 -3.07 3.68 -4.55
N ILE A 36 -2.07 2.80 -4.43
CA ILE A 36 -2.26 1.34 -4.40
C ILE A 36 -3.04 0.93 -3.15
N ALA A 37 -2.69 1.47 -1.98
CA ALA A 37 -3.41 1.19 -0.73
C ALA A 37 -4.90 1.55 -0.83
N HIS A 38 -5.23 2.74 -1.36
CA HIS A 38 -6.62 3.15 -1.55
C HIS A 38 -7.39 2.28 -2.55
N GLN A 39 -6.73 1.79 -3.61
CA GLN A 39 -7.35 0.85 -4.53
C GLN A 39 -7.70 -0.46 -3.83
N LEU A 40 -6.80 -0.98 -3.00
CA LEU A 40 -7.04 -2.19 -2.21
C LEU A 40 -8.15 -2.00 -1.18
N ASP A 41 -8.17 -0.87 -0.49
CA ASP A 41 -9.24 -0.54 0.46
C ASP A 41 -10.62 -0.50 -0.22
N GLU A 42 -10.69 0.05 -1.44
CA GLU A 42 -11.93 0.09 -2.22
C GLU A 42 -12.35 -1.32 -2.68
N GLU A 43 -11.40 -2.16 -3.10
CA GLU A 43 -11.67 -3.56 -3.43
C GLU A 43 -12.20 -4.34 -2.21
N GLU A 44 -11.59 -4.16 -1.04
CA GLU A 44 -12.04 -4.75 0.23
C GLU A 44 -13.45 -4.25 0.59
N ARG A 45 -13.72 -2.94 0.42
CA ARG A 45 -15.05 -2.36 0.63
C ARG A 45 -16.10 -2.96 -0.29
N MET A 46 -15.78 -3.15 -1.57
CA MET A 46 -16.69 -3.78 -2.52
C MET A 46 -17.00 -5.23 -2.14
N ARG A 47 -16.00 -5.99 -1.67
CA ARG A 47 -16.19 -7.36 -1.17
C ARG A 47 -17.09 -7.41 0.05
N MET A 48 -16.88 -6.51 1.02
CA MET A 48 -17.74 -6.44 2.21
C MET A 48 -19.19 -6.06 1.86
N ALA A 49 -19.40 -5.25 0.83
CA ALA A 49 -20.73 -4.88 0.36
C ALA A 49 -21.53 -6.09 -0.20
N GLU A 50 -20.86 -7.15 -0.66
CA GLU A 50 -21.50 -8.40 -1.10
C GLU A 50 -22.28 -9.08 0.03
N GLY A 51 -21.87 -8.87 1.30
CA GLY A 51 -22.59 -9.31 2.50
C GLY A 51 -23.82 -8.47 2.85
N GLY A 52 -24.12 -7.44 2.05
CA GLY A 52 -25.24 -6.52 2.23
C GLY A 52 -24.81 -5.19 2.85
N VAL A 53 -25.05 -4.09 2.14
CA VAL A 53 -24.66 -2.73 2.56
C VAL A 53 -25.38 -2.21 3.81
N THR A 54 -26.45 -2.88 4.24
CA THR A 54 -27.18 -2.56 5.48
C THR A 54 -26.77 -3.43 6.66
N SER A 55 -25.87 -4.40 6.45
CA SER A 55 -25.40 -5.30 7.50
C SER A 55 -24.59 -4.54 8.57
N GLU A 56 -24.60 -5.08 9.79
CA GLU A 56 -23.79 -4.53 10.89
C GLU A 56 -22.29 -4.64 10.58
N ASP A 57 -21.87 -5.75 9.95
CA ASP A 57 -20.49 -5.99 9.53
C ASP A 57 -20.00 -4.93 8.54
N TYR A 58 -20.80 -4.62 7.52
CA TYR A 58 -20.45 -3.57 6.54
C TYR A 58 -20.35 -2.20 7.19
N ARG A 59 -21.30 -1.86 8.09
CA ARG A 59 -21.28 -0.58 8.80
C ARG A 59 -20.07 -0.46 9.74
N THR A 60 -19.68 -1.56 10.38
CA THR A 60 -18.50 -1.61 11.25
C THR A 60 -17.23 -1.47 10.43
N PHE A 61 -17.13 -2.16 9.29
CA PHE A 61 -16.02 -2.04 8.35
C PHE A 61 -15.83 -0.58 7.88
N LEU A 62 -16.91 0.13 7.52
CA LEU A 62 -16.83 1.54 7.09
C LEU A 62 -16.27 2.50 8.14
N GLN A 63 -16.28 2.14 9.42
CA GLN A 63 -15.73 2.95 10.51
C GLN A 63 -14.27 2.63 10.78
N GLN A 64 -13.75 1.53 10.25
CA GLN A 64 -12.36 1.14 10.43
C GLN A 64 -11.46 2.01 9.52
N PRO A 65 -10.26 2.37 9.99
CA PRO A 65 -9.26 2.98 9.13
C PRO A 65 -8.80 1.97 8.06
N SER A 66 -8.06 2.47 7.07
CA SER A 66 -7.41 1.62 6.06
C SER A 66 -6.59 0.52 6.73
N GLY A 67 -6.75 -0.72 6.25
CA GLY A 67 -5.88 -1.84 6.61
C GLY A 67 -4.59 -1.86 5.79
N ASN A 68 -4.51 -1.06 4.73
CA ASN A 68 -3.43 -1.05 3.76
C ASN A 68 -2.42 0.07 3.97
N MET A 69 -2.80 1.15 4.67
CA MET A 69 -1.94 2.29 4.98
C MET A 69 -2.33 2.93 6.32
N ASP A 70 -1.35 3.44 7.06
CA ASP A 70 -1.59 4.37 8.17
C ASP A 70 -0.93 5.75 7.95
N ASP A 71 -1.37 6.73 8.74
CA ASP A 71 -0.88 8.12 8.70
C ASP A 71 0.59 8.26 9.11
N SER A 72 1.22 7.21 9.63
CA SER A 72 2.63 7.22 10.02
C SER A 72 3.57 6.70 8.94
N GLY A 73 3.03 6.15 7.85
CA GLY A 73 3.78 5.71 6.66
C GLY A 73 3.98 4.20 6.54
N PHE A 74 3.26 3.39 7.32
CA PHE A 74 3.28 1.93 7.13
C PHE A 74 2.36 1.52 5.99
N PHE A 75 2.80 0.51 5.24
CA PHE A 75 2.04 -0.10 4.14
C PHE A 75 1.92 -1.61 4.37
N SER A 76 0.77 -2.18 4.01
CA SER A 76 0.53 -3.62 4.12
C SER A 76 1.36 -4.43 3.11
N ILE A 77 1.45 -5.75 3.33
CA ILE A 77 2.09 -6.67 2.38
C ILE A 77 1.36 -6.70 1.03
N GLN A 78 0.04 -6.47 1.02
CA GLN A 78 -0.75 -6.40 -0.20
C GLN A 78 -0.35 -5.21 -1.08
N VAL A 79 -0.03 -4.06 -0.48
CA VAL A 79 0.46 -2.88 -1.21
C VAL A 79 1.79 -3.19 -1.90
N ILE A 80 2.75 -3.72 -1.14
CA ILE A 80 4.08 -4.10 -1.66
C ILE A 80 3.95 -5.13 -2.79
N SER A 81 3.09 -6.14 -2.59
CA SER A 81 2.86 -7.19 -3.59
C SER A 81 2.24 -6.62 -4.87
N ASN A 82 1.27 -5.71 -4.75
CA ASN A 82 0.64 -5.09 -5.93
C ASN A 82 1.59 -4.13 -6.65
N ALA A 83 2.46 -3.42 -5.94
CA ALA A 83 3.49 -2.58 -6.55
C ALA A 83 4.42 -3.40 -7.47
N LEU A 84 4.81 -4.60 -7.03
CA LEU A 84 5.70 -5.47 -7.81
C LEU A 84 5.03 -6.17 -9.00
N LYS A 85 3.69 -6.30 -9.04
CA LYS A 85 2.96 -6.97 -10.15
C LYS A 85 3.23 -6.35 -11.52
N VAL A 86 3.65 -5.08 -11.57
CA VAL A 86 4.05 -4.43 -12.84
C VAL A 86 5.23 -5.13 -13.49
N TRP A 87 6.03 -5.87 -12.71
CA TRP A 87 7.31 -6.45 -13.11
C TRP A 87 7.35 -7.99 -13.14
N GLY A 88 6.33 -8.69 -12.62
CA GLY A 88 6.20 -10.16 -12.66
C GLY A 88 5.79 -10.76 -11.33
#